data_AF-A0A7Y8L8H3-F1
#
_entry.id   AF-A0A7Y8L8H3-F1
#
_cell.length_a   1.000
_cell.length_b   1.000
_cell.length_c   1.000
_cell.angle_alpha   90.00
_cell.angle_beta   90.00
_cell.angle_gamma   90.00
#
_symmetry.space_group_name_H-M   'P 1'
#
loop_
_entity.id
_entity.type
_entity.pdbx_description
1 polymer ?
#
loop_
_entity_poly.entity_id
_entity_poly.type
_entity_poly.pdbx_seq_one_letter_code
_entity_poly.pdbx_strand_id
1 'polypeptide(L)'
;PLPSVISAGFTEVDLSSLEVGQPRTVEWRGKPIFILKKSDDMGFCENRDLKTTSGVYNIAIGICTHLGCIPSWSGGEKKYKCACHGGEFDPCGKQIFGPPPRPFDIPPFSVSGNKIILGEEGPEYKKMIALRDSSSNVVA
;
A
#
# COMPACT_ATOMS: atom_id res chain seq x y z
N PRO A 1 11.20 -13.17 -24.07
CA PRO A 1 10.96 -11.82 -23.50
C PRO A 1 11.81 -10.77 -24.23
N LEU A 2 11.24 -9.60 -24.57
CA LEU A 2 12.01 -8.50 -25.16
C LEU A 2 13.05 -8.01 -24.13
N PRO A 3 14.28 -7.62 -24.55
CA PRO A 3 15.34 -7.16 -23.65
C PRO A 3 14.97 -5.92 -22.80
N SER A 4 13.91 -5.18 -23.16
CA SER A 4 13.38 -4.09 -22.32
C SER A 4 12.61 -4.56 -21.06
N VAL A 5 12.26 -5.85 -20.98
CA VAL A 5 11.46 -6.43 -19.88
C VAL A 5 12.37 -6.89 -18.71
N ILE A 6 13.68 -6.75 -18.84
CA ILE A 6 14.68 -7.14 -17.83
C ILE A 6 15.39 -5.90 -17.26
N SER A 7 14.66 -4.98 -16.60
CA SER A 7 15.23 -4.06 -15.58
C SER A 7 14.18 -3.11 -15.02
N ALA A 8 13.23 -3.63 -14.24
CA ALA A 8 12.50 -2.82 -13.26
C ALA A 8 12.49 -3.56 -11.91
N GLY A 9 13.59 -4.29 -11.64
CA GLY A 9 13.65 -5.34 -10.63
C GLY A 9 13.33 -4.81 -9.24
N PHE A 10 13.87 -3.64 -8.89
CA PHE A 10 13.73 -3.07 -7.56
C PHE A 10 13.62 -1.54 -7.59
N THR A 11 12.96 -0.96 -6.60
CA THR A 11 12.90 0.50 -6.41
C THR A 11 13.06 0.82 -4.93
N GLU A 12 14.09 1.59 -4.61
CA GLU A 12 14.34 2.05 -3.25
C GLU A 12 13.53 3.32 -2.97
N VAL A 13 12.84 3.36 -1.83
CA VAL A 13 12.10 4.54 -1.37
C VAL A 13 12.51 4.89 0.04
N ASP A 14 12.93 6.13 0.23
CA ASP A 14 13.22 6.69 1.55
C ASP A 14 11.92 7.09 2.27
N LEU A 15 11.71 6.54 3.47
CA LEU A 15 10.51 6.78 4.29
C LEU A 15 10.62 8.02 5.18
N SER A 16 11.81 8.59 5.36
CA SER A 16 12.04 9.74 6.24
C SER A 16 11.52 11.05 5.62
N SER A 17 11.52 11.12 4.28
CA SER A 17 11.03 12.28 3.53
C SER A 17 9.50 12.34 3.37
N LEU A 18 8.75 11.42 3.99
CA LEU A 18 7.29 11.35 3.84
C LEU A 18 6.58 12.29 4.80
N GLU A 19 5.65 13.06 4.26
CA GLU A 19 4.73 13.90 5.02
C GLU A 19 3.69 13.04 5.73
N VAL A 20 3.41 13.36 6.99
CA VAL A 20 2.39 12.64 7.78
C VAL A 20 1.01 12.97 7.24
N GLY A 21 0.19 11.95 7.00
CA GLY A 21 -1.20 12.09 6.57
C GLY A 21 -1.39 12.36 5.08
N GLN A 22 -0.31 12.46 4.30
CA GLN A 22 -0.35 12.63 2.84
C GLN A 22 0.40 11.47 2.16
N PRO A 23 -0.25 10.69 1.29
CA PRO A 23 0.42 9.60 0.59
C PRO A 23 1.35 10.14 -0.50
N ARG A 24 2.57 9.61 -0.53
CA ARG A 24 3.47 9.74 -1.69
C ARG A 24 3.14 8.65 -2.68
N THR A 25 3.10 9.02 -3.96
CA THR A 25 2.99 8.05 -5.06
C THR A 25 4.35 7.87 -5.71
N VAL A 26 4.80 6.62 -5.83
CA VAL A 26 6.00 6.24 -6.59
C VAL A 26 5.62 5.23 -7.67
N GLU A 27 6.33 5.18 -8.77
CA GLU A 27 6.10 4.17 -9.80
C GLU A 27 7.00 2.96 -9.58
N TRP A 28 6.43 1.76 -9.61
CA TRP A 28 7.18 0.50 -9.63
C TRP A 28 6.55 -0.47 -10.63
N ARG A 29 7.35 -0.93 -11.60
CA ARG A 29 6.90 -1.81 -12.70
C ARG A 29 5.66 -1.27 -13.44
N GLY A 30 5.61 0.05 -13.66
CA GLY A 30 4.50 0.74 -14.33
C GLY A 30 3.21 0.84 -13.49
N LYS A 31 3.26 0.49 -12.20
CA LYS A 31 2.13 0.61 -11.28
C LYS A 31 2.38 1.74 -10.27
N PRO A 32 1.36 2.55 -9.94
CA PRO A 32 1.48 3.50 -8.85
C PRO A 32 1.49 2.75 -7.52
N ILE A 33 2.43 3.07 -6.66
CA ILE A 33 2.53 2.58 -5.29
C ILE A 33 2.27 3.76 -4.36
N PHE A 34 1.22 3.65 -3.55
CA PHE A 34 0.91 4.59 -2.49
C PHE A 34 1.70 4.22 -1.25
N ILE A 35 2.39 5.22 -0.69
CA ILE A 35 3.12 5.12 0.56
C ILE A 35 2.63 6.24 1.47
N LEU A 36 1.80 5.88 2.44
CA LEU A 36 1.21 6.80 3.40
C LEU A 36 1.92 6.67 4.74
N LYS A 37 2.59 7.74 5.19
CA LYS A 37 3.00 7.86 6.59
C LYS A 37 1.75 8.24 7.40
N LYS A 38 1.28 7.32 8.25
CA LYS A 38 0.01 7.49 8.99
C LYS A 38 0.19 8.49 10.13
N SER A 39 -0.83 9.29 10.39
CA SER A 39 -0.97 10.02 11.65
C SER A 39 -1.48 9.08 12.74
N ASP A 40 -1.24 9.44 14.00
CA ASP A 40 -1.58 8.58 15.16
C ASP A 40 -3.07 8.23 15.21
N ASP A 41 -3.94 9.12 14.75
CA ASP A 41 -5.39 8.93 14.76
C ASP A 41 -5.92 8.01 13.65
N MET A 42 -5.09 7.63 12.66
CA MET A 42 -5.45 6.65 11.63
C MET A 42 -5.29 5.19 12.09
N GLY A 43 -4.82 4.96 13.32
CA GLY A 43 -4.60 3.64 13.90
C GLY A 43 -3.50 2.81 13.22
N PHE A 44 -3.33 1.56 13.65
CA PHE A 44 -2.36 0.61 13.08
C PHE A 44 -3.06 -0.67 12.64
N CYS A 45 -2.85 -1.07 11.38
CA CYS A 45 -3.37 -2.31 10.82
C CYS A 45 -2.24 -3.34 10.69
N GLU A 46 -2.13 -4.29 11.63
CA GLU A 46 -0.97 -5.21 11.67
C GLU A 46 -0.74 -6.02 10.39
N ASN A 47 -1.81 -6.29 9.65
CA ASN A 47 -1.79 -7.10 8.44
C ASN A 47 -1.61 -6.27 7.15
N ARG A 48 -1.41 -4.95 7.26
CA ARG A 48 -1.28 -4.03 6.11
C ARG A 48 -0.31 -2.86 6.32
N ASP A 49 0.08 -2.57 7.56
CA ASP A 49 0.93 -1.44 7.89
C ASP A 49 2.32 -1.91 8.35
N LEU A 50 3.35 -1.26 7.84
CA LEU A 50 4.72 -1.40 8.29
C LEU A 50 4.97 -0.44 9.47
N LYS A 51 5.43 -0.98 10.60
CA LYS A 51 5.89 -0.17 11.73
C LYS A 51 7.42 -0.13 11.73
N THR A 52 7.97 1.08 11.72
CA THR A 52 9.42 1.33 11.84
C THR A 52 9.68 2.28 13.02
N THR A 53 10.94 2.60 13.28
CA THR A 53 11.33 3.66 14.23
C THR A 53 10.87 5.05 13.79
N SER A 54 10.70 5.28 12.48
CA SER A 54 10.34 6.57 11.90
C SER A 54 8.82 6.82 11.81
N GLY A 55 8.02 5.80 12.13
CA GLY A 55 6.56 5.88 12.15
C GLY A 55 5.87 4.63 11.60
N VAL A 56 4.57 4.77 11.35
CA VAL A 56 3.72 3.75 10.75
C VAL A 56 3.44 4.12 9.29
N TYR A 57 3.60 3.14 8.41
CA TYR A 57 3.50 3.33 6.97
C TYR A 57 2.54 2.32 6.35
N ASN A 58 1.57 2.80 5.58
CA ASN A 58 0.79 1.94 4.69
C ASN A 58 1.44 1.92 3.31
N ILE A 59 1.65 0.73 2.75
CA ILE A 59 2.27 0.53 1.44
C ILE A 59 1.31 -0.30 0.59
N ALA A 60 0.79 0.27 -0.49
CA ALA A 60 -0.25 -0.35 -1.30
C ALA A 60 -0.05 -0.07 -2.79
N ILE A 61 -0.39 -1.03 -3.65
CA ILE A 61 -0.53 -0.80 -5.09
C ILE A 61 -1.79 0.06 -5.28
N GLY A 62 -1.60 1.28 -5.76
CA GLY A 62 -2.62 2.31 -5.93
C GLY A 62 -3.57 2.07 -7.12
N ILE A 63 -3.93 0.81 -7.35
CA ILE A 63 -4.81 0.37 -8.43
C ILE A 63 -6.09 -0.15 -7.79
N CYS A 64 -7.21 0.49 -8.12
CA CYS A 64 -8.54 0.08 -7.69
C CYS A 64 -8.83 -1.36 -8.13
N THR A 65 -9.20 -2.19 -7.17
CA THR A 65 -9.45 -3.63 -7.38
C THR A 65 -10.76 -3.94 -8.08
N HIS A 66 -11.55 -2.92 -8.44
CA HIS A 66 -12.70 -3.06 -9.32
C HIS A 66 -12.25 -3.27 -10.78
N LEU A 67 -11.80 -2.20 -11.46
CA LEU A 67 -11.42 -2.21 -12.88
C LEU A 67 -10.10 -1.48 -13.18
N GLY A 68 -9.30 -1.19 -12.15
CA GLY A 68 -7.92 -0.73 -12.34
C GLY A 68 -7.70 0.79 -12.39
N CYS A 69 -8.71 1.62 -12.12
CA CYS A 69 -8.52 3.07 -11.97
C CYS A 69 -7.55 3.40 -10.82
N ILE A 70 -6.92 4.57 -10.85
CA ILE A 70 -6.04 5.07 -9.77
C ILE A 70 -6.87 5.95 -8.82
N PRO A 71 -7.12 5.54 -7.56
CA PRO A 71 -7.89 6.35 -6.63
C PRO A 71 -7.09 7.55 -6.11
N SER A 72 -7.78 8.64 -5.79
CA SER A 72 -7.17 9.86 -5.24
C SER A 72 -7.34 9.93 -3.73
N TRP A 73 -6.36 10.48 -3.01
CA TRP A 73 -6.46 10.69 -1.57
C TRP A 73 -7.34 11.89 -1.23
N SER A 74 -8.34 11.70 -0.37
CA SER A 74 -9.10 12.77 0.29
C SER A 74 -8.52 12.97 1.70
N GLY A 75 -7.64 13.95 1.86
CA GLY A 75 -6.95 14.20 3.13
C GLY A 75 -7.90 14.62 4.27
N GLY A 76 -8.96 15.37 3.96
CA GLY A 76 -9.96 15.78 4.95
C GLY A 76 -10.78 14.59 5.50
N GLU A 77 -11.02 13.57 4.68
CA GLU A 77 -11.78 12.39 5.07
C GLU A 77 -10.89 11.17 5.38
N LYS A 78 -9.57 11.31 5.18
CA LYS A 78 -8.56 10.26 5.40
C LYS A 78 -8.92 8.96 4.69
N LYS A 79 -9.28 9.05 3.40
CA LYS A 79 -9.60 7.88 2.57
C LYS A 79 -9.24 8.10 1.11
N TYR A 80 -9.00 7.01 0.40
CA TYR A 80 -8.85 7.02 -1.05
C TYR A 80 -10.23 6.93 -1.71
N LYS A 81 -10.47 7.78 -2.72
CA LYS A 81 -11.71 7.80 -3.50
C LYS A 81 -11.42 7.49 -4.96
N CYS A 82 -12.11 6.50 -5.50
CA CYS A 82 -12.06 6.13 -6.91
C CYS A 82 -13.22 6.81 -7.65
N ALA A 83 -12.90 7.80 -8.48
CA ALA A 83 -13.88 8.58 -9.23
C ALA A 83 -14.66 7.76 -10.29
N CYS A 84 -14.18 6.56 -10.65
CA CYS A 84 -14.79 5.77 -11.71
C CYS A 84 -16.19 5.23 -11.35
N HIS A 85 -16.33 4.64 -10.16
CA HIS A 85 -17.60 4.05 -9.70
C HIS A 85 -17.83 4.25 -8.19
N GLY A 86 -17.15 5.24 -7.59
CA GLY A 86 -17.33 5.61 -6.18
C GLY A 86 -16.70 4.66 -5.16
N GLY A 87 -15.75 3.81 -5.56
CA GLY A 87 -15.03 2.93 -4.62
C GLY A 87 -14.23 3.74 -3.59
N GLU A 88 -14.33 3.38 -2.32
CA GLU A 88 -13.58 4.04 -1.25
C GLU A 88 -12.71 3.05 -0.47
N PHE A 89 -11.52 3.50 -0.07
CA PHE A 89 -10.58 2.72 0.73
C PHE A 89 -10.09 3.52 1.93
N ASP A 90 -10.02 2.88 3.10
CA ASP A 90 -9.51 3.49 4.34
C ASP A 90 -7.98 3.76 4.29
N PRO A 91 -7.38 4.39 5.32
CA PRO A 91 -5.93 4.60 5.39
C PRO A 91 -5.09 3.32 5.38
N CYS A 92 -5.68 2.17 5.72
CA CYS A 92 -5.02 0.87 5.64
C CYS A 92 -5.11 0.27 4.22
N GLY A 93 -5.86 0.90 3.30
CA GLY A 93 -6.12 0.41 1.96
C GLY A 93 -7.19 -0.68 1.88
N LYS A 94 -8.01 -0.85 2.93
CA LYS A 94 -9.19 -1.73 2.89
C LYS A 94 -10.34 -1.03 2.21
N GLN A 95 -11.05 -1.76 1.36
CA GLN A 95 -12.28 -1.28 0.76
C GLN A 95 -13.34 -1.09 1.85
N ILE A 96 -13.98 0.07 1.88
CA ILE A 96 -15.04 0.41 2.85
C ILE A 96 -16.36 0.76 2.17
N PHE A 97 -16.33 1.10 0.88
CA PHE A 97 -17.53 1.41 0.10
C PHE A 97 -17.32 1.18 -1.39
N GLY A 98 -18.44 0.97 -2.10
CA GLY A 98 -18.50 0.89 -3.55
C GLY A 98 -18.25 -0.53 -4.09
N PRO A 99 -18.09 -0.66 -5.42
CA PRO A 99 -17.94 -1.96 -6.08
C PRO A 99 -16.60 -2.69 -5.90
N PRO A 100 -15.47 -2.10 -5.43
CA PRO A 100 -14.23 -2.87 -5.28
C PRO A 100 -14.45 -4.10 -4.37
N PRO A 101 -14.15 -5.33 -4.83
CA PRO A 101 -14.49 -6.54 -4.06
C PRO A 101 -13.52 -6.82 -2.92
N ARG A 102 -12.36 -6.15 -2.89
CA ARG A 102 -11.25 -6.47 -1.98
C ARG A 102 -10.35 -5.26 -1.71
N PRO A 103 -9.53 -5.28 -0.65
CA PRO A 103 -8.53 -4.24 -0.36
C PRO A 103 -7.52 -4.06 -1.49
N PHE A 104 -6.78 -2.95 -1.49
CA PHE A 104 -5.62 -2.78 -2.37
C PHE A 104 -4.63 -3.94 -2.22
N ASP A 105 -3.92 -4.25 -3.30
CA ASP A 105 -2.81 -5.19 -3.27
C ASP A 105 -1.62 -4.57 -2.52
N ILE A 106 -0.86 -5.41 -1.81
CA ILE A 106 0.36 -5.00 -1.12
C ILE A 106 1.53 -5.41 -2.02
N PRO A 107 2.37 -4.49 -2.49
CA PRO A 107 3.54 -4.85 -3.29
C PRO A 107 4.55 -5.61 -2.41
N PRO A 108 5.35 -6.53 -2.97
CA PRO A 108 6.49 -7.09 -2.25
C PRO A 108 7.48 -5.97 -1.90
N PHE A 109 7.92 -5.94 -0.64
CA PHE A 109 9.01 -5.06 -0.21
C PHE A 109 9.92 -5.72 0.84
N SER A 110 11.15 -5.24 0.93
CA SER A 110 12.03 -5.44 2.08
C SER A 110 12.32 -4.11 2.79
N VAL A 111 12.73 -4.17 4.05
CA VAL A 111 13.05 -2.99 4.86
C VAL A 111 14.56 -2.94 5.10
N SER A 112 15.16 -1.78 4.83
CA SER A 112 16.58 -1.50 5.08
C SER A 112 16.71 -0.16 5.82
N GLY A 113 16.70 -0.23 7.16
CA GLY A 113 16.70 0.96 8.01
C GLY A 113 15.45 1.82 7.81
N ASN A 114 15.64 3.04 7.31
CA ASN A 114 14.55 3.99 7.00
C ASN A 114 14.08 3.92 5.54
N LYS A 115 14.49 2.89 4.81
CA LYS A 115 14.13 2.71 3.39
C LYS A 115 13.37 1.41 3.19
N ILE A 116 12.54 1.40 2.16
CA ILE A 116 11.96 0.17 1.62
C ILE A 116 12.51 -0.09 0.23
N ILE A 117 12.67 -1.37 -0.09
CA ILE A 117 13.06 -1.83 -1.43
C ILE A 117 11.85 -2.57 -2.01
N LEU A 118 11.14 -1.93 -2.93
CA LEU A 118 10.03 -2.54 -3.65
C LEU A 118 10.57 -3.63 -4.59
N GLY A 119 9.91 -4.78 -4.63
CA GLY A 119 10.29 -5.92 -5.46
C GLY A 119 10.97 -7.07 -4.73
N GLU A 120 11.42 -6.87 -3.49
CA GLU A 120 11.97 -7.93 -2.63
C GLU A 120 10.93 -8.42 -1.63
N GLU A 121 11.00 -9.67 -1.17
CA GLU A 121 10.13 -10.17 -0.11
C GLU A 121 10.91 -10.26 1.21
N GLY A 122 10.91 -9.16 1.97
CA GLY A 122 11.53 -9.09 3.29
C GLY A 122 10.72 -9.81 4.39
N PRO A 123 11.30 -9.98 5.58
CA PRO A 123 10.63 -10.63 6.70
C PRO A 123 9.37 -9.89 7.17
N GLU A 124 9.36 -8.56 7.11
CA GLU A 124 8.19 -7.73 7.47
C GLU A 124 7.03 -7.97 6.50
N TYR A 125 7.33 -7.99 5.19
CA TYR A 125 6.33 -8.28 4.16
C TYR A 125 5.76 -9.69 4.34
N LYS A 126 6.61 -10.70 4.50
CA LYS A 126 6.16 -12.09 4.69
C LYS A 126 5.29 -12.26 5.94
N LYS A 127 5.67 -11.63 7.06
CA LYS A 127 4.87 -11.62 8.27
C LYS A 127 3.52 -10.96 8.04
N MET A 128 3.50 -9.81 7.37
CA MET A 128 2.27 -9.07 7.05
C MET A 128 1.32 -9.90 6.17
N ILE A 129 1.83 -10.55 5.14
CA ILE A 129 1.03 -11.42 4.27
C ILE A 129 0.51 -12.66 5.02
N ALA A 130 1.34 -13.30 5.86
CA ALA A 130 0.90 -14.42 6.67
C ALA A 130 -0.25 -14.03 7.63
N LEU A 131 -0.18 -12.85 8.26
CA LEU A 131 -1.25 -12.31 9.10
C LEU A 131 -2.52 -12.03 8.29
N ARG A 132 -2.39 -11.46 7.08
CA ARG A 132 -3.51 -11.20 6.18
C ARG A 132 -4.23 -12.49 5.78
N ASP A 133 -3.48 -13.51 5.39
CA ASP A 133 -4.05 -14.77 4.90
C ASP A 133 -4.69 -15.54 6.07
N SER A 134 -4.08 -15.49 7.25
CA SER A 134 -4.67 -16.06 8.49
C SER A 134 -5.96 -15.33 8.91
N SER A 135 -6.02 -14.00 8.72
CA SER A 135 -7.22 -13.19 9.00
C SER A 135 -8.35 -13.43 7.98
N SER A 136 -8.01 -13.91 6.78
CA SER A 136 -8.98 -14.19 5.70
C SER A 136 -9.63 -15.58 5.86
N ASN A 137 -9.00 -16.49 6.62
CA ASN A 137 -9.52 -17.82 6.93
C ASN A 137 -10.52 -17.84 8.12
N VAL A 138 -10.88 -16.69 8.70
CA VAL A 138 -11.88 -16.59 9.78
C VAL A 138 -13.29 -16.28 9.22
N VAL A 139 -13.42 -16.08 7.92
CA VAL A 139 -14.71 -15.93 7.22
C VAL A 139 -14.88 -17.07 6.21
N ALA A 140 -15.21 -18.23 6.75
CA ALA A 140 -15.86 -19.33 6.03
C ALA A 140 -17.13 -19.71 6.80
#